data_AF-A0A646KW02-F1
#
_entry.id   AF-A0A646KW02-F1
#
_cell.length_a   1.000
_cell.length_b   1.000
_cell.length_c   1.000
_cell.angle_alpha   90.00
_cell.angle_beta   90.00
_cell.angle_gamma   90.00
#
_symmetry.space_group_name_H-M   'P 1'
#
loop_
_entity.id
_entity.type
_entity.pdbx_description
1 polymer ?
#
loop_
_entity_poly.entity_id
_entity_poly.type
_entity_poly.pdbx_seq_one_letter_code
_entity_poly.pdbx_strand_id
1 'polypeptide(L)'
;MRFPRVHRAGSRLLVSLTAGFGLLLSAPGAARAETSYEIPAPAEGGVGMTATYYKAVVPQHYNPDPTAYFGPRKCLNTYHDYEPTPGCGGFKLKLDLHNVRNQPGFELPPWVSGAKAPRNLPDNRFRAWADISRTFGCLRPDGSFEPGTKFVVRQTQQLLEADYVYNDAGYILSMFRQGMEQYAGFYMPFQPVEVNCPAGTTPSQYGLKVSNLKVHVNASEVFGNTTWTHPGVFYA
;
A
#
# COMPACT_ATOMS: atom_id res chain seq x y z
N MET A 1 18.29 71.56 -24.06
CA MET A 1 19.52 71.20 -23.32
C MET A 1 19.44 69.73 -22.92
N ARG A 2 20.51 68.97 -23.19
CA ARG A 2 20.79 67.60 -22.69
C ARG A 2 20.98 67.65 -21.16
N PHE A 3 20.67 66.64 -20.35
CA PHE A 3 21.29 65.31 -20.28
C PHE A 3 20.35 64.23 -19.68
N PRO A 4 20.60 62.94 -19.95
CA PRO A 4 19.74 61.80 -19.60
C PRO A 4 20.05 61.21 -18.23
N ARG A 5 19.09 60.48 -17.64
CA ARG A 5 19.33 59.57 -16.52
C ARG A 5 19.25 58.11 -16.96
N VAL A 6 20.29 57.42 -16.53
CA VAL A 6 20.73 56.06 -16.78
C VAL A 6 19.87 55.03 -16.04
N HIS A 7 19.68 53.90 -16.74
CA HIS A 7 19.39 52.52 -16.31
C HIS A 7 18.90 52.24 -14.88
N ARG A 8 17.82 51.45 -14.82
CA ARG A 8 17.84 50.23 -14.00
C ARG A 8 17.10 49.10 -14.71
N ALA A 9 17.91 48.15 -15.19
CA ALA A 9 17.49 46.81 -15.55
C ALA A 9 16.97 46.08 -14.30
N GLY A 10 15.91 45.31 -14.49
CA GLY A 10 15.29 44.49 -13.45
C GLY A 10 14.54 43.34 -14.10
N SER A 11 15.25 42.52 -14.87
CA SER A 11 14.80 41.23 -15.36
C SER A 11 14.32 40.34 -14.22
N ARG A 12 13.19 39.66 -14.41
CA ARG A 12 12.96 38.27 -13.93
C ARG A 12 11.73 37.69 -14.62
N LEU A 13 11.97 37.18 -15.83
CA LEU A 13 11.27 36.00 -16.35
C LEU A 13 11.66 34.82 -15.46
N LEU A 14 10.67 34.03 -15.03
CA LEU A 14 10.86 32.62 -14.66
C LEU A 14 9.60 31.87 -15.05
N VAL A 15 9.57 31.44 -16.31
CA VAL A 15 8.79 30.31 -16.79
C VAL A 15 9.76 29.13 -16.86
N SER A 16 9.42 28.02 -16.22
CA SER A 16 9.59 26.69 -16.81
C SER A 16 9.08 25.62 -15.84
N LEU A 17 8.01 24.94 -16.30
CA LEU A 17 7.60 23.62 -15.84
C LEU A 17 8.76 22.63 -15.94
N THR A 18 8.88 21.76 -14.94
CA THR A 18 9.49 20.45 -15.10
C THR A 18 8.59 19.40 -14.46
N ALA A 19 7.62 18.93 -15.24
CA ALA A 19 7.00 17.63 -15.02
C ALA A 19 8.06 16.56 -15.36
N GLY A 20 8.67 15.99 -14.35
CA GLY A 20 9.60 14.87 -14.49
C GLY A 20 8.84 13.58 -14.76
N PHE A 21 8.54 13.30 -16.04
CA PHE A 21 8.23 11.94 -16.50
C PHE A 21 9.55 11.24 -16.82
N GLY A 22 10.12 10.56 -15.82
CA GLY A 22 11.27 9.67 -16.01
C GLY A 22 10.80 8.26 -16.33
N LEU A 23 10.85 7.88 -17.61
CA LEU A 23 10.82 6.49 -18.08
C LEU A 23 12.11 5.79 -17.58
N LEU A 24 11.99 4.91 -16.60
CA LEU A 24 13.03 3.94 -16.26
C LEU A 24 12.59 2.54 -16.71
N LEU A 25 12.97 2.19 -17.95
CA LEU A 25 13.00 0.82 -18.44
C LEU A 25 14.48 0.43 -18.55
N SER A 26 14.96 -0.40 -17.62
CA SER A 26 15.99 -1.46 -17.81
C SER A 26 16.89 -1.68 -16.58
N ALA A 27 16.41 -2.46 -15.61
CA ALA A 27 17.22 -3.34 -14.77
C ALA A 27 16.29 -4.38 -14.10
N PRO A 28 16.66 -5.67 -14.00
CA PRO A 28 15.93 -6.65 -13.20
C PRO A 28 16.32 -6.45 -11.73
N GLY A 29 15.82 -5.38 -11.14
CA GLY A 29 15.89 -5.10 -9.73
C GLY A 29 14.64 -4.33 -9.41
N ALA A 30 13.71 -4.96 -8.70
CA ALA A 30 12.50 -4.30 -8.22
C ALA A 30 12.90 -3.00 -7.52
N ALA A 31 12.73 -1.86 -8.20
CA ALA A 31 12.78 -0.57 -7.55
C ALA A 31 11.66 -0.61 -6.52
N ARG A 32 12.02 -0.82 -5.26
CA ARG A 32 11.08 -0.89 -4.13
C ARG A 32 10.60 0.52 -3.87
N ALA A 33 9.66 0.99 -4.69
CA ALA A 33 8.99 2.25 -4.45
C ALA A 33 8.22 2.10 -3.12
N GLU A 34 8.71 2.80 -2.11
CA GLU A 34 7.97 3.04 -0.88
C GLU A 34 7.22 4.36 -1.05
N THR A 35 5.96 4.40 -0.66
CA THR A 35 5.20 5.66 -0.67
C THR A 35 4.32 5.74 0.56
N SER A 36 4.41 6.87 1.24
CA SER A 36 3.71 7.13 2.49
C SER A 36 2.69 8.25 2.32
N TYR A 37 1.55 8.11 2.97
CA TYR A 37 0.49 9.09 3.00
C TYR A 37 0.06 9.34 4.44
N GLU A 38 0.02 10.60 4.83
CA GLU A 38 -0.62 10.98 6.09
C GLU A 38 -2.14 10.93 5.94
N ILE A 39 -2.81 10.32 6.91
CA ILE A 39 -4.25 10.23 7.00
C ILE A 39 -4.64 10.86 8.35
N PRO A 40 -5.28 12.03 8.34
CA PRO A 40 -5.64 12.72 9.57
C PRO A 40 -6.65 11.91 10.38
N ALA A 41 -6.72 12.21 11.68
CA ALA A 41 -7.76 11.67 12.53
C ALA A 41 -9.15 12.11 12.03
N PRO A 42 -10.19 11.25 12.11
CA PRO A 42 -11.55 11.62 11.73
C PRO A 42 -12.18 12.70 12.62
N ALA A 43 -11.65 12.86 13.84
CA ALA A 43 -12.05 13.90 14.79
C ALA A 43 -10.80 14.61 15.35
N GLU A 44 -10.95 15.87 15.73
CA GLU A 44 -9.89 16.66 16.35
C GLU A 44 -9.37 15.97 17.62
N GLY A 45 -8.04 15.90 17.76
CA GLY A 45 -7.39 15.21 18.87
C GLY A 45 -7.52 13.69 18.86
N GLY A 46 -8.11 13.09 17.82
CA GLY A 46 -8.21 11.64 17.66
C GLY A 46 -6.91 10.99 17.17
N VAL A 47 -6.98 9.68 16.90
CA VAL A 47 -5.87 8.91 16.32
C VAL A 47 -5.80 9.14 14.82
N GLY A 48 -4.66 9.61 14.33
CA GLY A 48 -4.32 9.65 12.90
C GLY A 48 -3.43 8.47 12.51
N MET A 49 -3.07 8.37 11.23
CA MET A 49 -2.11 7.35 10.78
C MET A 49 -1.27 7.79 9.58
N THR A 50 -0.12 7.16 9.41
CA THR A 50 0.64 7.18 8.15
C THR A 50 0.52 5.82 7.49
N ALA A 51 -0.02 5.79 6.27
CA ALA A 51 -0.12 4.60 5.46
C ALA A 51 1.07 4.52 4.51
N THR A 52 1.87 3.46 4.63
CA THR A 52 3.07 3.22 3.84
C THR A 52 2.90 1.97 3.00
N TYR A 53 2.89 2.14 1.68
CA TYR A 53 2.96 1.02 0.73
C TYR A 53 4.41 0.68 0.46
N TYR A 54 4.76 -0.59 0.53
CA TYR A 54 6.14 -1.05 0.38
C TYR A 54 6.22 -2.48 -0.14
N LYS A 55 7.42 -2.88 -0.59
CA LYS A 55 7.72 -4.21 -1.16
C LYS A 55 6.74 -4.64 -2.25
N ALA A 56 6.27 -3.71 -3.08
CA ALA A 56 5.47 -4.06 -4.24
C ALA A 56 6.28 -4.94 -5.20
N VAL A 57 5.63 -5.97 -5.73
CA VAL A 57 6.18 -6.88 -6.74
C VAL A 57 5.24 -6.88 -7.94
N VAL A 58 5.79 -6.50 -9.09
CA VAL A 58 5.10 -6.46 -10.38
C VAL A 58 5.87 -7.35 -11.36
N PRO A 59 5.39 -8.58 -11.63
CA PRO A 59 6.15 -9.55 -12.42
C PRO A 59 6.30 -9.15 -13.89
N GLN A 60 7.50 -8.74 -14.29
CA GLN A 60 7.81 -8.38 -15.67
C GLN A 60 7.77 -9.59 -16.61
N HIS A 61 8.08 -10.79 -16.11
CA HIS A 61 7.72 -12.05 -16.76
C HIS A 61 6.66 -12.73 -15.89
N TYR A 62 5.45 -12.84 -16.41
CA TYR A 62 4.32 -13.37 -15.68
C TYR A 62 4.12 -14.85 -16.02
N ASN A 63 4.71 -15.74 -15.22
CA ASN A 63 4.60 -17.18 -15.44
C ASN A 63 4.25 -17.90 -14.13
N PRO A 64 3.05 -17.64 -13.57
CA PRO A 64 2.64 -18.26 -12.33
C PRO A 64 2.52 -19.78 -12.48
N ASP A 65 2.74 -20.49 -11.38
CA ASP A 65 2.36 -21.88 -11.22
C ASP A 65 1.31 -21.93 -10.10
N PRO A 66 0.01 -22.10 -10.43
CA PRO A 66 -1.07 -22.13 -9.45
C PRO A 66 -0.92 -23.26 -8.41
N THR A 67 -0.11 -24.27 -8.70
CA THR A 67 0.11 -25.44 -7.83
C THR A 67 1.42 -25.35 -7.05
N ALA A 68 2.28 -24.37 -7.35
CA ALA A 68 3.56 -24.22 -6.69
C ALA A 68 3.37 -23.82 -5.21
N TYR A 69 3.87 -24.68 -4.33
CA TYR A 69 3.89 -24.41 -2.89
C TYR A 69 5.05 -23.47 -2.49
N PHE A 70 6.15 -23.49 -3.23
CA PHE A 70 7.36 -22.69 -2.99
C PHE A 70 7.99 -22.20 -4.30
N GLY A 71 8.89 -21.23 -4.19
CA GLY A 71 9.69 -20.74 -5.31
C GLY A 71 9.10 -19.53 -6.05
N PRO A 72 9.78 -19.04 -7.09
CA PRO A 72 9.48 -17.75 -7.72
C PRO A 72 8.19 -17.73 -8.55
N ARG A 73 7.59 -18.88 -8.84
CA ARG A 73 6.33 -18.99 -9.62
C ARG A 73 5.08 -19.11 -8.75
N LYS A 74 5.26 -19.28 -7.43
CA LYS A 74 4.18 -19.30 -6.44
C LYS A 74 3.40 -18.00 -6.47
N CYS A 75 2.09 -18.06 -6.21
CA CYS A 75 1.20 -16.90 -6.21
C CYS A 75 0.65 -16.55 -4.83
N LEU A 76 0.21 -17.56 -4.10
CA LEU A 76 -0.39 -17.40 -2.79
C LEU A 76 0.59 -17.82 -1.74
N ASN A 77 0.50 -17.13 -0.62
CA ASN A 77 1.34 -17.38 0.52
C ASN A 77 0.97 -18.70 1.20
N THR A 78 1.98 -19.37 1.76
CA THR A 78 1.78 -20.54 2.63
C THR A 78 1.89 -20.08 4.08
N TYR A 79 1.36 -20.83 5.04
CA TYR A 79 1.37 -20.50 6.48
C TYR A 79 2.61 -19.68 6.95
N HIS A 80 2.39 -18.47 7.48
CA HIS A 80 3.38 -17.45 7.88
C HIS A 80 4.28 -16.83 6.79
N ASP A 81 3.96 -17.05 5.53
CA ASP A 81 4.51 -16.28 4.42
C ASP A 81 3.65 -15.02 4.26
N TYR A 82 4.22 -13.83 4.45
CA TYR A 82 3.51 -12.54 4.37
C TYR A 82 4.09 -11.65 3.27
N GLU A 83 4.99 -12.19 2.46
CA GLU A 83 5.72 -11.45 1.45
C GLU A 83 5.04 -11.62 0.09
N PRO A 84 4.91 -10.54 -0.70
CA PRO A 84 4.52 -10.63 -2.11
C PRO A 84 5.44 -11.56 -2.89
N THR A 85 4.87 -12.37 -3.79
CA THR A 85 5.65 -13.36 -4.55
C THR A 85 6.03 -12.84 -5.94
N PRO A 86 7.16 -13.28 -6.51
CA PRO A 86 7.49 -12.98 -7.90
C PRO A 86 6.53 -13.61 -8.93
N GLY A 87 5.74 -14.62 -8.55
CA GLY A 87 4.90 -15.36 -9.49
C GLY A 87 3.63 -14.59 -9.86
N CYS A 88 2.94 -14.04 -8.87
CA CYS A 88 1.71 -13.27 -9.08
C CYS A 88 1.81 -11.81 -8.65
N GLY A 89 2.89 -11.41 -7.99
CA GLY A 89 3.05 -10.08 -7.44
C GLY A 89 2.29 -9.89 -6.13
N GLY A 90 2.27 -8.64 -5.69
CA GLY A 90 1.60 -8.23 -4.46
C GLY A 90 2.20 -6.94 -3.91
N PHE A 91 1.76 -6.55 -2.73
CA PHE A 91 2.35 -5.43 -1.99
C PHE A 91 2.12 -5.61 -0.49
N LYS A 92 2.82 -4.80 0.31
CA LYS A 92 2.57 -4.66 1.75
C LYS A 92 2.10 -3.26 2.08
N LEU A 93 1.32 -3.15 3.15
CA LEU A 93 0.83 -1.90 3.72
C LEU A 93 1.15 -1.88 5.22
N LYS A 94 1.81 -0.81 5.65
CA LYS A 94 2.10 -0.52 7.05
C LYS A 94 1.30 0.71 7.47
N LEU A 95 0.63 0.63 8.62
CA LEU A 95 -0.11 1.75 9.21
C LEU A 95 0.54 2.15 10.53
N ASP A 96 1.37 3.20 10.50
CA ASP A 96 1.90 3.81 11.72
C ASP A 96 0.80 4.68 12.36
N LEU A 97 0.50 4.46 13.64
CA LEU A 97 -0.59 5.14 14.34
C LEU A 97 -0.07 6.34 15.13
N HIS A 98 -0.77 7.46 15.04
CA HIS A 98 -0.37 8.72 15.68
C HIS A 98 -1.30 9.07 16.83
N ASN A 99 -0.78 9.77 17.84
CA ASN A 99 -1.56 10.32 18.95
C ASN A 99 -2.28 9.27 19.82
N VAL A 100 -1.88 7.99 19.75
CA VAL A 100 -2.47 6.87 20.49
C VAL A 100 -2.34 7.06 22.01
N ARG A 101 -1.16 7.47 22.49
CA ARG A 101 -0.85 7.65 23.92
C ARG A 101 -1.68 8.77 24.59
N ASN A 102 -2.17 9.72 23.80
CA ASN A 102 -2.93 10.86 24.28
C ASN A 102 -4.44 10.60 24.28
N GLN A 103 -4.89 9.43 23.83
CA GLN A 103 -6.32 9.13 23.78
C GLN A 103 -6.87 8.84 25.18
N PRO A 104 -8.10 9.28 25.47
CA PRO A 104 -8.87 8.75 26.59
C PRO A 104 -8.89 7.22 26.51
N GLY A 105 -8.69 6.55 27.64
CA GLY A 105 -8.67 5.09 27.66
C GLY A 105 -7.30 4.44 27.49
N PHE A 106 -6.25 5.20 27.08
CA PHE A 106 -4.91 4.63 26.90
C PHE A 106 -4.37 4.00 28.19
N GLU A 107 -4.52 4.66 29.34
CA GLU A 107 -4.06 4.15 30.64
C GLU A 107 -5.06 3.23 31.36
N LEU A 108 -6.23 2.95 30.77
CA LEU A 108 -7.20 2.07 31.41
C LEU A 108 -6.63 0.66 31.52
N PRO A 109 -6.76 0.00 32.70
CA PRO A 109 -6.35 -1.38 32.84
C PRO A 109 -7.13 -2.26 31.85
N PRO A 110 -6.50 -3.29 31.25
CA PRO A 110 -7.17 -4.16 30.28
C PRO A 110 -8.53 -4.69 30.79
N TRP A 111 -8.67 -4.97 32.09
CA TRP A 111 -9.92 -5.51 32.64
C TRP A 111 -11.02 -4.48 32.94
N VAL A 112 -10.71 -3.17 33.04
CA VAL A 112 -11.70 -2.11 33.35
C VAL A 112 -12.38 -1.59 32.08
N SER A 113 -11.71 -1.74 30.95
CA SER A 113 -12.11 -1.26 29.63
C SER A 113 -13.08 -2.19 28.88
N GLY A 114 -13.57 -3.26 29.54
CA GLY A 114 -14.41 -4.26 28.92
C GLY A 114 -13.67 -5.46 28.34
N ALA A 115 -12.39 -5.72 28.67
CA ALA A 115 -11.65 -6.92 28.22
C ALA A 115 -12.07 -8.25 28.88
N LYS A 116 -13.37 -8.42 29.12
CA LYS A 116 -14.04 -9.61 28.57
C LYS A 116 -14.61 -9.24 27.20
N ALA A 117 -13.78 -8.74 26.29
CA ALA A 117 -13.98 -9.09 24.90
C ALA A 117 -13.85 -10.61 24.91
N PRO A 118 -14.92 -11.41 24.74
CA PRO A 118 -14.74 -12.84 24.56
C PRO A 118 -13.63 -13.01 23.51
N ARG A 119 -12.75 -14.01 23.65
CA ARG A 119 -11.66 -14.31 22.69
C ARG A 119 -12.14 -14.46 21.22
N ASN A 120 -13.45 -14.34 21.01
CA ASN A 120 -14.20 -14.43 19.78
C ASN A 120 -14.93 -13.10 19.39
N LEU A 121 -14.56 -11.92 19.90
CA LEU A 121 -15.06 -10.68 19.26
C LEU A 121 -14.35 -10.53 17.91
N PRO A 122 -15.06 -10.62 16.78
CA PRO A 122 -14.46 -10.50 15.44
C PRO A 122 -13.90 -9.10 15.13
N ASP A 123 -13.97 -8.17 16.08
CA ASP A 123 -13.97 -6.72 15.83
C ASP A 123 -12.81 -5.95 16.47
N ASN A 124 -11.96 -6.57 17.31
CA ASN A 124 -10.80 -5.91 17.93
C ASN A 124 -9.55 -5.86 17.02
N ARG A 125 -9.74 -5.89 15.70
CA ARG A 125 -8.65 -5.91 14.73
C ARG A 125 -8.83 -4.83 13.70
N PHE A 126 -7.71 -4.20 13.33
CA PHE A 126 -7.66 -3.35 12.16
C PHE A 126 -7.93 -4.18 10.91
N ARG A 127 -8.79 -3.65 10.04
CA ARG A 127 -9.09 -4.19 8.72
C ARG A 127 -8.83 -3.10 7.70
N ALA A 128 -8.19 -3.47 6.60
CA ALA A 128 -7.88 -2.54 5.52
C ALA A 128 -8.51 -3.02 4.22
N TRP A 129 -9.09 -2.12 3.45
CA TRP A 129 -9.58 -2.37 2.09
C TRP A 129 -8.96 -1.36 1.15
N ALA A 130 -8.72 -1.78 -0.09
CA ALA A 130 -8.27 -0.86 -1.13
C ALA A 130 -8.82 -1.28 -2.49
N ASP A 131 -8.94 -0.31 -3.38
CA ASP A 131 -9.13 -0.58 -4.81
C ASP A 131 -7.78 -0.97 -5.40
N ILE A 132 -7.76 -2.07 -6.14
CA ILE A 132 -6.56 -2.63 -6.76
C ILE A 132 -6.79 -2.75 -8.25
N SER A 133 -5.86 -2.25 -9.05
CA SER A 133 -5.83 -2.47 -10.49
C SER A 133 -4.48 -3.03 -10.91
N ARG A 134 -4.49 -4.19 -11.57
CA ARG A 134 -3.30 -4.85 -12.12
C ARG A 134 -3.37 -4.80 -13.64
N THR A 135 -2.33 -4.25 -14.27
CA THR A 135 -2.24 -4.14 -15.72
C THR A 135 -1.39 -5.27 -16.27
N PHE A 136 -1.92 -6.01 -17.24
CA PHE A 136 -1.26 -7.13 -17.90
C PHE A 136 -1.16 -6.89 -19.40
N GLY A 137 -0.30 -7.67 -20.05
CA GLY A 137 -0.22 -7.80 -21.50
C GLY A 137 0.96 -8.70 -21.88
N CYS A 138 1.44 -8.55 -23.11
CA CYS A 138 2.49 -9.38 -23.68
C CYS A 138 3.73 -8.57 -24.05
N LEU A 139 4.89 -9.19 -23.85
CA LEU A 139 6.20 -8.75 -24.31
C LEU A 139 6.51 -9.35 -25.67
N ARG A 140 6.97 -8.55 -26.62
CA ARG A 140 7.57 -9.02 -27.87
C ARG A 140 8.94 -9.67 -27.59
N PRO A 141 9.51 -10.43 -28.55
CA PRO A 141 10.84 -11.03 -28.41
C PRO A 141 11.97 -10.04 -28.08
N ASP A 142 11.82 -8.79 -28.51
CA ASP A 142 12.77 -7.70 -28.22
C ASP A 142 12.59 -7.08 -26.81
N GLY A 143 11.65 -7.62 -26.01
CA GLY A 143 11.33 -7.12 -24.67
C GLY A 143 10.40 -5.90 -24.66
N SER A 144 9.93 -5.42 -25.82
CA SER A 144 8.99 -4.30 -25.88
C SER A 144 7.56 -4.73 -25.53
N PHE A 145 6.80 -3.85 -24.88
CA PHE A 145 5.39 -4.08 -24.60
C PHE A 145 4.56 -4.05 -25.90
N GLU A 146 3.66 -5.01 -26.09
CA GLU A 146 2.67 -5.05 -27.17
C GLU A 146 1.36 -4.37 -26.71
N PRO A 147 1.10 -3.10 -27.08
CA PRO A 147 -0.03 -2.35 -26.52
C PRO A 147 -1.39 -2.96 -26.84
N GLY A 148 -1.51 -3.66 -27.98
CA GLY A 148 -2.75 -4.33 -28.39
C GLY A 148 -3.18 -5.50 -27.50
N THR A 149 -2.29 -6.01 -26.64
CA THR A 149 -2.56 -7.11 -25.71
C THR A 149 -2.91 -6.64 -24.30
N LYS A 150 -2.94 -5.32 -24.08
CA LYS A 150 -3.13 -4.73 -22.76
C LYS A 150 -4.52 -5.00 -22.21
N PHE A 151 -4.61 -5.47 -20.97
CA PHE A 151 -5.85 -5.48 -20.20
C PHE A 151 -5.60 -5.18 -18.72
N VAL A 152 -6.67 -4.90 -17.98
CA VAL A 152 -6.61 -4.51 -16.56
C VAL A 152 -7.60 -5.34 -15.75
N VAL A 153 -7.09 -6.02 -14.73
CA VAL A 153 -7.92 -6.68 -13.70
C VAL A 153 -8.14 -5.69 -12.56
N ARG A 154 -9.40 -5.44 -12.22
CA ARG A 154 -9.80 -4.50 -11.17
C ARG A 154 -10.51 -5.22 -10.04
N GLN A 155 -10.17 -4.89 -8.80
CA GLN A 155 -10.82 -5.33 -7.58
C GLN A 155 -11.16 -4.10 -6.76
N THR A 156 -12.44 -3.85 -6.49
CA THR A 156 -12.91 -2.70 -5.73
C THR A 156 -13.05 -3.08 -4.27
N GLN A 157 -12.51 -2.25 -3.38
CA GLN A 157 -12.54 -2.45 -1.93
C GLN A 157 -12.17 -3.88 -1.54
N GLN A 158 -11.06 -4.38 -2.10
CA GLN A 158 -10.51 -5.69 -1.75
C GLN A 158 -9.99 -5.64 -0.31
N LEU A 159 -10.46 -6.56 0.54
CA LEU A 159 -9.93 -6.74 1.89
C LEU A 159 -8.47 -7.19 1.80
N LEU A 160 -7.58 -6.48 2.50
CA LEU A 160 -6.18 -6.82 2.64
C LEU A 160 -5.98 -7.87 3.74
N GLU A 161 -5.01 -8.76 3.55
CA GLU A 161 -4.66 -9.77 4.54
C GLU A 161 -3.81 -9.14 5.65
N ALA A 162 -3.95 -9.64 6.88
CA ALA A 162 -3.24 -9.10 8.03
C ALA A 162 -1.93 -9.85 8.28
N ASP A 163 -0.86 -9.10 8.54
CA ASP A 163 0.42 -9.66 8.97
C ASP A 163 0.25 -10.25 10.39
N TYR A 164 0.00 -11.56 10.50
CA TYR A 164 -0.09 -12.28 11.78
C TYR A 164 -0.95 -11.59 12.87
N VAL A 165 -0.35 -11.22 14.00
CA VAL A 165 -0.97 -10.49 15.13
C VAL A 165 -0.81 -8.97 15.01
N TYR A 166 -0.11 -8.47 14.00
CA TYR A 166 0.19 -7.04 13.88
C TYR A 166 -1.04 -6.20 13.57
N ASN A 167 -2.21 -6.76 13.27
CA ASN A 167 -3.44 -5.99 13.15
C ASN A 167 -4.34 -6.03 14.40
N ASP A 168 -3.92 -6.69 15.48
CA ASP A 168 -4.68 -6.77 16.73
C ASP A 168 -4.51 -5.49 17.54
N ALA A 169 -5.64 -4.80 17.80
CA ALA A 169 -5.62 -3.52 18.49
C ALA A 169 -5.14 -3.64 19.94
N GLY A 170 -5.47 -4.76 20.61
CA GLY A 170 -5.02 -5.01 21.99
C GLY A 170 -3.52 -5.26 22.05
N TYR A 171 -2.99 -6.04 21.10
CA TYR A 171 -1.54 -6.24 20.95
C TYR A 171 -0.83 -4.90 20.69
N ILE A 172 -1.30 -4.10 19.74
CA ILE A 172 -0.74 -2.79 19.42
C ILE A 172 -0.72 -1.87 20.65
N LEU A 173 -1.85 -1.77 21.38
CA LEU A 173 -1.93 -0.97 22.60
C LEU A 173 -0.97 -1.48 23.69
N SER A 174 -0.84 -2.80 23.84
CA SER A 174 0.10 -3.37 24.82
C SER A 174 1.55 -2.99 24.50
N MET A 175 1.92 -2.87 23.23
CA MET A 175 3.26 -2.45 22.80
C MET A 175 3.48 -0.96 23.05
N PHE A 176 2.50 -0.10 22.71
CA PHE A 176 2.56 1.32 23.04
C PHE A 176 2.70 1.55 24.54
N ARG A 177 1.92 0.85 25.39
CA ARG A 177 2.02 0.94 26.86
C ARG A 177 3.39 0.52 27.41
N GLN A 178 4.10 -0.37 26.71
CA GLN A 178 5.48 -0.76 27.03
C GLN A 178 6.53 0.24 26.52
N GLY A 179 6.12 1.36 25.93
CA GLY A 179 7.04 2.36 25.37
C GLY A 179 7.57 2.02 23.97
N MET A 180 7.05 0.96 23.35
CA MET A 180 7.44 0.55 21.99
C MET A 180 6.51 1.20 20.95
N GLU A 181 7.10 1.67 19.86
CA GLU A 181 6.33 2.05 18.67
C GLU A 181 5.81 0.78 17.98
N GLN A 182 4.56 0.82 17.50
CA GLN A 182 3.95 -0.30 16.81
C GLN A 182 3.01 0.14 15.69
N TYR A 183 2.84 -0.71 14.70
CA TYR A 183 2.04 -0.46 13.51
C TYR A 183 0.99 -1.55 13.28
N ALA A 184 -0.03 -1.23 12.48
CA ALA A 184 -0.92 -2.24 11.90
C ALA A 184 -0.39 -2.72 10.53
N GLY A 185 -0.06 -4.01 10.43
CA GLY A 185 0.57 -4.60 9.25
C GLY A 185 -0.40 -5.38 8.36
N PHE A 186 -0.30 -5.16 7.05
CA PHE A 186 -1.11 -5.84 6.03
C PHE A 186 -0.28 -6.21 4.81
N TYR A 187 -0.79 -7.17 4.04
CA TYR A 187 -0.24 -7.59 2.77
C TYR A 187 -1.36 -8.04 1.82
N MET A 188 -1.00 -8.16 0.54
CA MET A 188 -1.90 -8.66 -0.50
C MET A 188 -1.11 -9.49 -1.49
N PRO A 189 -1.15 -10.83 -1.37
CA PRO A 189 -0.70 -11.72 -2.42
C PRO A 189 -1.80 -11.80 -3.48
N PHE A 190 -1.41 -11.99 -4.73
CA PHE A 190 -2.37 -12.01 -5.83
C PHE A 190 -2.67 -13.43 -6.31
N GLN A 191 -3.95 -13.67 -6.62
CA GLN A 191 -4.37 -14.86 -7.36
C GLN A 191 -3.82 -14.83 -8.80
N PRO A 192 -3.53 -16.00 -9.39
CA PRO A 192 -3.12 -16.10 -10.78
C PRO A 192 -4.20 -15.58 -11.73
N VAL A 193 -3.74 -14.93 -12.78
CA VAL A 193 -4.55 -14.38 -13.87
C VAL A 193 -4.10 -15.05 -15.15
N GLU A 194 -5.03 -15.58 -15.93
CA GLU A 194 -4.68 -16.11 -17.24
C GLU A 194 -4.36 -14.95 -18.20
N VAL A 195 -3.18 -15.00 -18.81
CA VAL A 195 -2.71 -14.01 -19.78
C VAL A 195 -2.40 -14.73 -21.08
N ASN A 196 -3.33 -14.65 -22.03
CA ASN A 196 -3.19 -15.30 -23.32
C ASN A 196 -2.38 -14.42 -24.28
N CYS A 197 -1.20 -14.91 -24.64
CA CYS A 197 -0.25 -14.20 -25.49
C CYS A 197 -0.09 -14.87 -26.86
N PRO A 198 -0.03 -14.09 -27.96
CA PRO A 198 0.29 -14.64 -29.28
C PRO A 198 1.62 -15.41 -29.29
N ALA A 199 1.76 -16.33 -30.24
CA ALA A 199 2.99 -17.09 -30.42
C ALA A 199 4.21 -16.16 -30.55
N GLY A 200 5.30 -16.50 -29.85
CA GLY A 200 6.52 -15.69 -29.83
C GLY A 200 6.49 -14.49 -28.87
N THR A 201 5.40 -14.27 -28.12
CA THR A 201 5.33 -13.23 -27.08
C THR A 201 5.28 -13.84 -25.68
N THR A 202 5.65 -13.08 -24.66
CA THR A 202 5.71 -13.55 -23.27
C THR A 202 4.73 -12.77 -22.37
N PRO A 203 3.90 -13.43 -21.56
CA PRO A 203 3.04 -12.74 -20.60
C PRO A 203 3.80 -11.87 -19.60
N SER A 204 3.19 -10.75 -19.20
CA SER A 204 3.79 -9.78 -18.28
C SER A 204 2.72 -9.03 -17.48
N GLN A 205 3.05 -8.69 -16.23
CA GLN A 205 2.37 -7.64 -15.46
C GLN A 205 3.21 -6.37 -15.51
N TYR A 206 2.57 -5.27 -15.87
CA TYR A 206 3.24 -4.00 -16.16
C TYR A 206 2.92 -2.87 -15.20
N GLY A 207 1.91 -3.05 -14.37
CA GLY A 207 1.58 -2.04 -13.39
C GLY A 207 0.68 -2.58 -12.30
N LEU A 208 0.89 -2.03 -11.12
CA LEU A 208 0.04 -2.14 -9.97
C LEU A 208 -0.40 -0.73 -9.58
N LYS A 209 -1.71 -0.53 -9.46
CA LYS A 209 -2.29 0.67 -8.88
C LYS A 209 -3.09 0.27 -7.64
N VAL A 210 -2.84 0.95 -6.53
CA VAL A 210 -3.63 0.83 -5.30
C VAL A 210 -4.20 2.20 -4.95
N SER A 211 -5.49 2.27 -4.64
CA SER A 211 -6.16 3.54 -4.33
C SER A 211 -7.34 3.34 -3.38
N ASN A 212 -7.94 4.43 -2.93
CA ASN A 212 -9.16 4.40 -2.10
C ASN A 212 -9.00 3.49 -0.87
N LEU A 213 -7.90 3.68 -0.15
CA LEU A 213 -7.62 2.97 1.09
C LEU A 213 -8.70 3.30 2.13
N LYS A 214 -9.26 2.27 2.74
CA LYS A 214 -10.15 2.36 3.88
C LYS A 214 -9.60 1.49 5.00
N VAL A 215 -9.44 2.05 6.18
CA VAL A 215 -9.01 1.32 7.38
C VAL A 215 -10.12 1.43 8.42
N HIS A 216 -10.48 0.32 9.03
CA HIS A 216 -11.52 0.27 10.06
C HIS A 216 -11.03 -0.51 11.28
N VAL A 217 -11.47 -0.09 12.45
CA VAL A 217 -11.31 -0.82 13.70
C VAL A 217 -12.53 -0.57 14.59
N ASN A 218 -12.92 -1.59 15.36
CA ASN A 218 -13.95 -1.49 16.37
C ASN A 218 -13.36 -1.95 17.72
N ALA A 219 -12.58 -1.07 18.32
CA ALA A 219 -11.85 -1.32 19.57
C ALA A 219 -12.10 -0.18 20.56
N SER A 220 -13.08 -0.39 21.45
CA SER A 220 -13.73 0.64 22.25
C SER A 220 -12.83 1.43 23.21
N GLU A 221 -11.64 0.93 23.58
CA GLU A 221 -10.80 1.62 24.57
C GLU A 221 -10.23 2.94 24.04
N VAL A 222 -9.46 2.84 22.95
CA VAL A 222 -8.60 3.91 22.44
C VAL A 222 -8.99 4.29 21.02
N PHE A 223 -9.37 3.31 20.21
CA PHE A 223 -9.66 3.53 18.80
C PHE A 223 -11.15 3.74 18.54
N GLY A 224 -12.04 3.34 19.45
CA GLY A 224 -13.48 3.38 19.26
C GLY A 224 -13.94 2.53 18.06
N ASN A 225 -15.10 2.90 17.51
CA ASN A 225 -15.54 2.47 16.20
C ASN A 225 -15.14 3.55 15.19
N THR A 226 -14.01 3.35 14.53
CA THR A 226 -13.38 4.39 13.70
C THR A 226 -13.02 3.88 12.32
N THR A 227 -13.20 4.76 11.34
CA THR A 227 -12.82 4.51 9.95
C THR A 227 -11.96 5.67 9.45
N TRP A 228 -10.81 5.33 8.86
CA TRP A 228 -9.95 6.25 8.12
C TRP A 228 -10.08 5.95 6.64
N THR A 229 -10.00 6.99 5.81
CA THR A 229 -10.02 6.84 4.35
C THR A 229 -8.97 7.73 3.71
N HIS A 230 -8.37 7.24 2.62
CA HIS A 230 -7.41 7.99 1.84
C HIS A 230 -7.61 7.72 0.34
N PRO A 231 -7.94 8.73 -0.47
CA PRO A 231 -8.19 8.56 -1.91
C PRO A 231 -6.91 8.50 -2.75
N GLY A 232 -5.75 8.81 -2.17
CA GLY A 232 -4.48 8.86 -2.88
C GLY A 232 -4.10 7.52 -3.51
N VAL A 233 -3.17 7.60 -4.47
CA VAL A 233 -2.88 6.52 -5.38
C VAL A 233 -1.42 6.13 -5.28
N PHE A 234 -1.18 4.86 -4.96
CA PHE A 234 0.12 4.21 -5.09
C PHE A 234 0.24 3.52 -6.45
N TYR A 235 1.40 3.67 -7.10
CA TYR A 235 1.76 2.98 -8.33
C TYR A 235 3.07 2.21 -8.15
N ALA A 236 3.14 1.01 -8.73
CA ALA A 236 4.35 0.20 -8.85
C ALA A 236 4.38 -0.54 -10.18
#